data_AF-A0A538RAX1-F1
#
_entry.id   AF-A0A538RAX1-F1
#
_cell.length_a   1.000
_cell.length_b   1.000
_cell.length_c   1.000
_cell.angle_alpha   90.00
_cell.angle_beta   90.00
_cell.angle_gamma   90.00
#
_symmetry.space_group_name_H-M   'P 1'
#
loop_
_entity.id
_entity.type
_entity.pdbx_description
1 polymer ?
#
loop_
_entity_poly.entity_id
_entity_poly.type
_entity_poly.pdbx_seq_one_letter_code
_entity_poly.pdbx_strand_id
1 'polypeptide(L)'
;MNENVPLQLPRCLDCGRRVHPGEVVAFRADGGLKHSVCPPRTPLQFANTVLSETAEVLLTLLWSIPDSATCENCAAAYLQVDRHGALKAIRELILNGRILCKQAPCSICHDDRVVARLRRDLSSA
;
A
#
# COMPACT_ATOMS: atom_id res chain seq x y z
N MET A 1 30.90 -25.88 -0.37
CA MET A 1 30.63 -24.65 -1.15
C MET A 1 29.16 -24.68 -1.49
N ASN A 2 28.32 -23.94 -0.75
CA ASN A 2 26.89 -23.84 -1.08
C ASN A 2 26.72 -22.62 -1.96
N GLU A 3 26.67 -22.84 -3.28
CA GLU A 3 26.31 -21.81 -4.23
C GLU A 3 24.83 -21.49 -4.02
N ASN A 4 24.56 -20.38 -3.32
CA ASN A 4 23.23 -19.81 -3.18
C ASN A 4 22.88 -19.18 -4.53
N VAL A 5 22.50 -20.01 -5.51
CA VAL A 5 22.02 -19.54 -6.81
C VAL A 5 20.75 -18.74 -6.54
N PRO A 6 20.70 -17.43 -6.84
CA PRO A 6 19.46 -16.68 -6.68
C PRO A 6 18.42 -17.31 -7.61
N LEU A 7 17.39 -17.91 -7.01
CA LEU A 7 16.22 -18.43 -7.72
C LEU A 7 15.56 -17.26 -8.46
N GLN A 8 15.95 -17.07 -9.72
CA GLN A 8 15.21 -16.22 -10.64
C GLN A 8 13.89 -16.93 -10.92
N LEU A 9 12.88 -16.59 -10.15
CA LEU A 9 11.54 -17.11 -10.35
C LEU A 9 11.04 -16.68 -11.74
N PRO A 10 10.52 -17.61 -12.56
CA PRO A 10 10.01 -17.30 -13.88
C PRO A 10 8.85 -16.31 -13.76
N ARG A 11 8.67 -15.48 -14.79
CA ARG A 11 7.57 -14.51 -14.85
C ARG A 11 6.46 -15.05 -15.73
N CYS A 12 5.22 -14.85 -15.29
CA CYS A 12 4.04 -15.10 -16.10
C CYS A 12 4.01 -14.13 -17.29
N LEU A 13 3.87 -14.65 -18.51
CA LEU A 13 3.85 -13.84 -19.74
C LEU A 13 2.64 -12.92 -19.84
N ASP A 14 1.52 -13.29 -19.22
CA ASP A 14 0.28 -12.51 -19.30
C ASP A 14 0.29 -11.33 -18.31
N CYS A 15 0.68 -11.58 -17.05
CA CYS A 15 0.62 -10.56 -16.00
C CYS A 15 1.97 -9.91 -15.66
N GLY A 16 3.10 -10.53 -16.01
CA GLY A 16 4.48 -10.06 -15.73
C GLY A 16 4.98 -10.33 -14.31
N ARG A 17 4.15 -10.92 -13.43
CA ARG A 17 4.50 -11.26 -12.04
C ARG A 17 5.34 -12.52 -11.98
N ARG A 18 6.17 -12.63 -10.93
CA ARG A 18 6.90 -13.87 -10.61
C ARG A 18 5.90 -14.96 -10.28
N VAL A 19 6.23 -16.18 -10.68
CA VAL A 19 5.49 -17.39 -10.32
C VAL A 19 6.22 -18.07 -9.18
N HIS A 20 5.50 -18.31 -8.09
CA HIS A 20 6.06 -18.94 -6.91
C HIS A 20 5.87 -20.47 -6.96
N PRO A 21 6.79 -21.25 -6.36
CA PRO A 21 6.58 -22.69 -6.18
C PRO A 21 5.25 -22.97 -5.48
N GLY A 22 4.46 -23.89 -6.03
CA GLY A 22 3.12 -24.22 -5.52
C GLY A 22 1.95 -23.47 -6.18
N GLU A 23 2.22 -22.46 -7.02
CA GLU A 23 1.18 -21.84 -7.83
C GLU A 23 0.80 -22.70 -9.03
N VAL A 24 -0.49 -22.79 -9.34
CA VAL A 24 -0.99 -23.52 -10.52
C VAL A 24 -0.74 -22.69 -11.77
N VAL A 25 0.02 -23.24 -12.71
CA VAL A 25 0.40 -22.59 -13.97
C VAL A 25 -0.15 -23.33 -15.19
N ALA A 26 -0.22 -22.62 -16.31
CA ALA A 26 -0.44 -23.17 -17.63
C ALA A 26 0.77 -22.83 -18.53
N PHE A 27 1.09 -23.76 -19.42
CA PHE A 27 2.12 -23.57 -20.43
C PHE A 27 1.47 -23.34 -21.79
N ARG A 28 2.02 -22.39 -22.54
CA ARG A 28 1.69 -22.14 -23.94
C ARG A 28 2.41 -23.16 -24.83
N ALA A 29 1.97 -23.27 -26.08
CA ALA A 29 2.58 -24.17 -27.07
C ALA A 29 4.05 -23.81 -27.39
N ASP A 30 4.45 -22.56 -27.17
CA ASP A 30 5.83 -22.06 -27.32
C ASP A 30 6.69 -22.31 -26.06
N GLY A 31 6.18 -23.05 -25.07
CA GLY A 31 6.84 -23.25 -23.77
C GLY A 31 6.70 -22.08 -22.80
N GLY A 32 6.01 -21.01 -23.20
CA GLY A 32 5.77 -19.83 -22.38
C GLY A 32 4.92 -20.11 -21.15
N LEU A 33 5.37 -19.63 -20.00
CA LEU A 33 4.69 -19.84 -18.71
C LEU A 33 3.67 -18.74 -18.43
N LYS A 34 2.47 -19.11 -17.99
CA LYS A 34 1.46 -18.19 -17.45
C LYS A 34 0.75 -18.75 -16.22
N HIS A 35 0.16 -17.89 -15.40
CA HIS A 35 -0.77 -18.31 -14.35
C HIS A 35 -2.02 -18.93 -14.99
N SER A 36 -2.59 -19.96 -14.35
CA SER A 36 -3.86 -20.57 -14.80
C SER A 36 -5.00 -19.58 -14.77
N VAL A 37 -5.02 -18.77 -13.72
CA VAL A 37 -5.85 -17.58 -13.58
C VAL A 37 -4.92 -16.47 -13.12
N CYS A 38 -4.73 -15.45 -13.95
CA CYS A 38 -3.93 -14.30 -13.54
C CYS A 38 -4.63 -13.60 -12.37
N PRO A 39 -3.93 -13.29 -11.26
CA PRO A 39 -4.51 -12.47 -10.22
C PRO A 39 -4.97 -11.16 -10.84
N PRO A 40 -6.18 -10.67 -10.52
CA PRO A 40 -6.70 -9.48 -11.14
C PRO A 40 -5.67 -8.36 -11.04
N ARG A 41 -5.34 -7.79 -12.20
CA ARG A 41 -4.75 -6.45 -12.28
C ARG A 41 -5.88 -5.52 -11.90
N THR A 42 -6.21 -5.45 -10.62
CA THR A 42 -6.77 -4.21 -10.10
C THR A 42 -5.54 -3.36 -9.86
N PRO A 43 -5.09 -2.50 -10.80
CA PRO A 43 -4.44 -1.30 -10.33
C PRO A 43 -5.41 -0.75 -9.30
N LEU A 44 -4.94 -0.41 -8.11
CA LEU A 44 -5.69 0.50 -7.27
C LEU A 44 -5.95 1.69 -8.20
N GLN A 45 -7.17 1.79 -8.73
CA GLN A 45 -7.55 2.93 -9.54
C GLN A 45 -7.48 4.06 -8.55
N PHE A 46 -6.34 4.75 -8.54
CA PHE A 46 -6.19 6.03 -7.89
C PHE A 46 -7.12 6.92 -8.69
N ALA A 47 -8.36 6.97 -8.23
CA ALA A 47 -9.28 7.95 -8.74
C ALA A 47 -8.59 9.28 -8.42
N ASN A 48 -8.30 10.11 -9.42
CA ASN A 48 -7.95 11.50 -9.18
C ASN A 48 -9.22 12.22 -8.72
N THR A 49 -9.79 11.76 -7.62
CA THR A 49 -11.01 12.28 -7.03
C THR A 49 -10.67 13.48 -6.18
N VAL A 50 -11.55 14.46 -6.23
CA VAL A 50 -11.61 15.55 -5.26
C VAL A 50 -11.65 14.90 -3.87
N LEU A 51 -10.66 15.22 -3.03
CA LEU A 51 -10.60 14.72 -1.67
C LEU A 51 -11.69 15.41 -0.84
N SER A 52 -12.23 14.70 0.15
CA SER A 52 -13.02 15.35 1.19
C SER A 52 -12.16 16.34 1.97
N GLU A 53 -12.76 17.40 2.50
CA GLU A 53 -12.08 18.38 3.36
C GLU A 53 -11.33 17.69 4.51
N THR A 54 -11.95 16.70 5.16
CA THR A 54 -11.32 15.91 6.22
C THR A 54 -10.08 15.16 5.73
N ALA A 55 -10.10 14.60 4.52
CA ALA A 55 -8.95 13.93 3.92
C ALA A 55 -7.83 14.91 3.55
N GLU A 56 -8.15 16.11 3.07
CA GLU A 56 -7.16 17.16 2.80
C GLU A 56 -6.48 17.66 4.08
N VAL A 57 -7.25 17.87 5.14
CA VAL A 57 -6.70 18.26 6.46
C VAL A 57 -5.83 17.14 7.02
N LEU A 58 -6.24 15.88 6.89
CA LEU A 58 -5.42 14.74 7.31
C LEU A 58 -4.12 14.65 6.51
N LEU A 59 -4.18 14.88 5.20
CA LEU A 59 -2.99 14.88 4.35
C LEU A 59 -2.04 16.01 4.77
N THR A 60 -2.57 17.20 5.08
CA THR A 60 -1.80 18.33 5.59
C THR A 60 -1.13 18.02 6.93
N LEU A 61 -1.83 17.35 7.85
CA LEU A 61 -1.25 16.85 9.11
C LEU A 61 -0.07 15.91 8.83
N LEU A 62 -0.23 14.95 7.92
CA LEU A 62 0.83 13.99 7.60
C LEU A 62 2.06 14.65 6.98
N TRP A 63 1.89 15.76 6.27
CA TRP A 63 3.01 16.58 5.78
C TRP A 63 3.70 17.38 6.87
N SER A 64 2.99 17.77 7.94
CA SER A 64 3.53 18.63 8.99
C SER A 64 4.22 17.90 10.14
N ILE A 65 3.95 16.60 10.33
CA ILE A 65 4.51 15.83 11.45
C ILE A 65 5.78 15.03 11.08
N PRO A 66 6.71 14.82 12.04
CA PRO A 66 7.88 13.96 11.84
C PRO A 66 7.50 12.56 11.37
N ASP A 67 8.32 11.98 10.49
CA ASP A 67 8.10 10.65 9.88
C ASP A 67 6.78 10.45 9.11
N SER A 68 5.96 11.51 9.03
CA SER A 68 4.67 11.54 8.37
C SER A 68 3.77 10.38 8.81
N ALA A 69 3.74 10.04 10.11
CA ALA A 69 3.05 8.86 10.63
C ALA A 69 2.10 9.18 11.79
N THR A 70 0.81 8.87 11.65
CA THR A 70 -0.19 9.07 12.72
C THR A 70 -1.13 7.88 12.84
N CYS A 71 -1.53 7.52 14.05
CA CYS A 71 -2.55 6.51 14.30
C CYS A 71 -3.97 7.09 14.12
N GLU A 72 -4.99 6.23 14.05
CA GLU A 72 -6.35 6.68 13.81
C GLU A 72 -6.91 7.55 14.95
N ASN A 73 -6.47 7.31 16.19
CA ASN A 73 -6.91 8.07 17.35
C ASN A 73 -6.33 9.49 17.36
N CYS A 74 -5.04 9.65 17.07
CA CYS A 74 -4.42 10.97 16.96
C CYS A 74 -4.94 11.73 15.74
N ALA A 75 -5.19 11.04 14.62
CA ALA A 75 -5.87 11.63 13.47
C ALA A 75 -7.27 12.14 13.85
N ALA A 76 -8.09 11.32 14.52
CA ALA A 76 -9.43 11.70 14.96
C ALA A 76 -9.40 12.94 15.86
N ALA A 77 -8.50 12.97 16.84
CA ALA A 77 -8.33 14.11 17.74
C ALA A 77 -7.93 15.39 17.00
N TYR A 78 -6.99 15.31 16.07
CA TYR A 78 -6.55 16.47 15.28
C TYR A 78 -7.65 16.99 14.35
N LEU A 79 -8.36 16.07 13.69
CA LEU A 79 -9.44 16.37 12.74
C LEU A 79 -10.74 16.80 13.43
N GLN A 80 -10.83 16.68 14.76
CA GLN A 80 -12.04 16.92 15.55
C GLN A 80 -13.24 16.06 15.08
N VAL A 81 -12.96 14.82 14.70
CA VAL A 81 -13.97 13.83 14.28
C VAL A 81 -13.90 12.61 15.19
N ASP A 82 -14.92 11.75 15.10
CA ASP A 82 -14.86 10.45 15.75
C ASP A 82 -13.88 9.50 15.03
N ARG A 83 -13.61 8.36 15.66
CA ARG A 83 -12.73 7.33 15.08
C ARG A 83 -13.19 6.87 13.70
N HIS A 84 -14.50 6.83 13.47
CA HIS A 84 -15.05 6.39 12.18
C HIS A 84 -14.75 7.39 11.07
N GLY A 85 -14.90 8.69 11.33
CA GLY A 85 -14.57 9.77 10.42
C GLY A 85 -13.08 9.77 10.04
N ALA A 86 -12.20 9.57 11.02
CA ALA A 86 -10.76 9.45 10.75
C ALA A 86 -10.44 8.25 9.85
N LEU A 87 -11.03 7.08 10.12
CA LEU A 87 -10.84 5.88 9.30
C LEU A 87 -11.38 6.05 7.87
N LYS A 88 -12.47 6.80 7.68
CA LYS A 88 -12.96 7.17 6.35
C LYS A 88 -11.95 8.01 5.57
N ALA A 89 -11.40 9.05 6.19
CA ALA A 89 -10.38 9.90 5.57
C ALA A 89 -9.10 9.10 5.25
N ILE A 90 -8.65 8.24 6.16
CA ILE A 90 -7.51 7.33 5.93
C ILE A 90 -7.79 6.42 4.73
N ARG A 91 -8.97 5.77 4.69
CA ARG A 91 -9.35 4.89 3.57
C ARG A 91 -9.37 5.65 2.26
N GLU A 92 -9.92 6.86 2.23
CA GLU A 92 -9.95 7.72 1.06
C GLU A 92 -8.53 8.02 0.55
N LEU A 93 -7.62 8.43 1.43
CA LEU A 93 -6.22 8.70 1.05
C LEU A 93 -5.46 7.45 0.57
N ILE A 94 -5.77 6.26 1.10
CA ILE A 94 -5.23 4.98 0.60
C ILE A 94 -5.73 4.69 -0.81
N LEU A 95 -7.03 4.85 -1.04
CA LEU A 95 -7.65 4.62 -2.35
C LEU A 95 -7.17 5.63 -3.41
N ASN A 96 -6.78 6.83 -2.98
CA ASN A 96 -6.15 7.86 -3.82
C ASN A 96 -4.61 7.72 -3.89
N GLY A 97 -4.02 6.72 -3.25
CA GLY A 97 -2.58 6.43 -3.34
C GLY A 97 -1.67 7.42 -2.65
N ARG A 98 -2.23 8.29 -1.81
CA ARG A 98 -1.48 9.32 -1.08
C ARG A 98 -0.76 8.75 0.14
N ILE A 99 -1.34 7.71 0.75
CA ILE A 99 -0.82 7.10 1.98
C ILE A 99 -0.85 5.57 1.92
N LEU A 100 -0.16 4.94 2.85
CA LEU A 100 -0.23 3.52 3.19
C LEU A 100 -0.35 3.36 4.71
N CYS A 101 -0.81 2.19 5.16
CA CYS A 101 -0.79 1.83 6.58
C CYS A 101 0.28 0.78 6.87
N LYS A 102 0.95 0.92 8.01
CA LYS A 102 1.88 -0.09 8.54
C LYS A 102 1.88 -0.07 10.07
N GLN A 103 2.33 -1.15 10.70
CA GLN A 103 2.65 -1.16 12.12
C GLN A 103 3.92 -0.33 12.35
N ALA A 104 3.83 0.73 13.17
CA ALA A 104 4.96 1.53 13.61
C ALA A 104 4.57 2.44 14.81
N PRO A 105 5.54 3.05 15.49
CA PRO A 105 5.26 4.10 16.47
C PRO A 105 4.55 5.29 15.83
N CYS A 106 3.49 5.78 16.47
CA CYS A 106 2.82 7.03 16.11
C CYS A 106 3.73 8.23 16.42
N SER A 107 3.86 9.20 15.52
CA SER A 107 4.71 10.38 15.77
C SER A 107 4.14 11.35 16.81
N ILE A 108 2.87 11.16 17.21
CA ILE A 108 2.18 12.04 18.16
C ILE A 108 2.11 11.40 19.54
N CYS A 109 1.59 10.17 19.65
CA CYS A 109 1.43 9.49 20.94
C CYS A 109 2.52 8.48 21.26
N HIS A 110 3.44 8.20 20.32
CA HIS A 110 4.55 7.24 20.45
C HIS A 110 4.18 5.77 20.72
N ASP A 111 2.89 5.44 20.87
CA ASP A 111 2.41 4.06 20.90
C ASP A 111 2.70 3.33 19.57
N ASP A 112 3.08 2.06 19.66
CA ASP A 112 3.20 1.17 18.50
C ASP A 112 1.81 0.71 18.02
N ARG A 113 1.38 1.22 16.86
CA ARG A 113 0.03 1.03 16.30
C ARG A 113 0.08 0.90 14.78
N VAL A 114 -1.06 0.58 14.18
CA VAL A 114 -1.25 0.80 12.74
C VAL A 114 -1.32 2.30 12.49
N VAL A 115 -0.36 2.83 11.74
CA VAL A 115 -0.26 4.26 11.40
C VAL A 115 -0.48 4.49 9.92
N ALA A 116 -1.19 5.57 9.60
CA ALA A 116 -1.26 6.16 8.27
C ALA A 116 0.05 6.90 7.98
N ARG A 117 0.68 6.61 6.84
CA ARG A 117 1.93 7.25 6.41
C ARG A 117 1.93 7.67 4.96
N LEU A 118 2.49 8.84 4.65
CA LEU A 118 2.68 9.29 3.27
C LEU A 118 3.41 8.22 2.44
N ARG A 119 2.87 7.94 1.27
CA ARG A 119 3.54 7.13 0.26
C ARG A 119 4.57 8.03 -0.42
N ARG A 120 5.82 7.98 0.04
CA ARG A 120 6.94 8.55 -0.73
C ARG A 120 7.18 7.63 -1.93
N ASP A 121 7.32 8.20 -3.12
CA ASP A 121 7.56 7.43 -4.34
C ASP A 121 8.66 6.40 -4.07
N LEU A 122 8.40 5.13 -4.41
CA LEU A 122 9.37 4.04 -4.38
C LEU A 122 10.40 4.24 -5.51
N SER A 123 11.00 5.43 -5.65
CA SER A 123 12.10 5.73 -6.57
C SER A 123 13.45 5.35 -5.96
N SER A 124 13.50 4.23 -5.24
CA SER A 124 14.73 3.61 -4.71
C SER A 124 14.46 2.14 -4.37
N ALA A 125 14.24 1.30 -5.38
CA ALA A 125 14.44 -0.15 -5.32
C ALA A 125 14.57 -0.74 -6.72
#